data_AF-A0A7C1Q9L8-F1
#
_entry.id   AF-A0A7C1Q9L8-F1
#
_cell.length_a   1.000
_cell.length_b   1.000
_cell.length_c   1.000
_cell.angle_alpha   90.00
_cell.angle_beta   90.00
_cell.angle_gamma   90.00
#
_symmetry.space_group_name_H-M   'P 1'
#
loop_
_entity.id
_entity.type
_entity.pdbx_description
1 polymer ?
#
loop_
_entity_poly.entity_id
_entity_poly.type
_entity_poly.pdbx_seq_one_letter_code
_entity_poly.pdbx_strand_id
1 'polypeptide(L)'
;MIRKALNKILLILLFSVSFASITIACSSSDDSTVSIPEPEPIPEIVLDPTNSNTIIEATSPVEGNTTVTSSITVQLANSDGTLITSGGDVVILNTTGTAIISSVTDNGDGTYSASISSDIEESITISGTVNGFAITDTEIIDFEGIQPNPAQEVGQSTEPLGPSILRINSGGPEIAYGDIIFQADQYFGDYSEAYTNPFVTEISGTDMDEIYLTERVTEDSNATSPFSYAIPVSNGSYTVKLYFAEIYWGVDNPKMLEGGIGSRVFNISMEEIQIFTAYDIFKDLGAAAASTRMYDIEVVDGELNILFEATADRPKISAIEIFGNGTIGS
;
A
#
# COMPACT_ATOMS: atom_id res chain seq x y z
N MET A 1 14.70 18.91 -40.48
CA MET A 1 15.75 19.52 -39.65
C MET A 1 16.28 18.43 -38.69
N ILE A 2 17.21 17.57 -39.14
CA ILE A 2 18.63 17.50 -38.70
C ILE A 2 18.73 17.34 -37.16
N ARG A 3 18.60 16.12 -36.58
CA ARG A 3 19.62 15.06 -36.33
C ARG A 3 21.03 15.56 -35.96
N LYS A 4 21.47 15.33 -34.73
CA LYS A 4 22.89 15.31 -34.33
C LYS A 4 23.28 13.90 -33.89
N ALA A 5 24.30 13.38 -34.55
CA ALA A 5 24.96 12.11 -34.30
C ALA A 5 26.47 12.36 -34.16
N LEU A 6 27.18 11.35 -33.64
CA LEU A 6 28.61 11.04 -33.78
C LEU A 6 29.61 11.81 -32.89
N ASN A 7 30.36 11.11 -32.04
CA ASN A 7 31.65 10.51 -32.45
C ASN A 7 32.31 9.63 -31.37
N LYS A 8 32.77 8.44 -31.81
CA LYS A 8 33.74 7.55 -31.15
C LYS A 8 35.15 8.16 -31.27
N ILE A 9 36.08 7.80 -30.38
CA ILE A 9 37.49 7.47 -30.72
C ILE A 9 38.10 6.61 -29.60
N LEU A 10 38.66 5.48 -30.02
CA LEU A 10 39.50 4.53 -29.29
C LEU A 10 40.97 4.95 -29.48
N LEU A 11 41.81 4.88 -28.45
CA LEU A 11 43.27 4.85 -28.63
C LEU A 11 43.98 4.05 -27.54
N ILE A 12 44.62 2.95 -27.96
CA ILE A 12 45.59 2.13 -27.23
C ILE A 12 46.99 2.61 -27.63
N LEU A 13 47.91 2.81 -26.68
CA LEU A 13 49.35 2.83 -26.97
C LEU A 13 50.22 2.41 -25.77
N LEU A 14 51.16 1.49 -26.03
CA LEU A 14 52.22 0.98 -25.15
C LEU A 14 53.34 2.02 -24.92
N PHE A 15 54.01 2.01 -23.76
CA PHE A 15 55.39 2.51 -23.55
C PHE A 15 56.00 1.82 -22.28
N SER A 16 56.79 0.76 -22.43
CA SER A 16 58.28 0.68 -22.48
C SER A 16 59.01 0.83 -21.13
N VAL A 17 59.75 -0.23 -20.79
CA VAL A 17 60.65 -0.42 -19.64
C VAL A 17 61.86 0.53 -19.68
N SER A 18 62.28 1.05 -18.52
CA SER A 18 63.63 1.61 -18.31
C SER A 18 64.20 1.11 -17.00
N PHE A 19 65.24 0.27 -17.09
CA PHE A 19 66.10 -0.15 -15.99
C PHE A 19 67.17 0.92 -15.75
N ALA A 20 67.27 1.43 -14.53
CA ALA A 20 68.43 2.18 -14.07
C ALA A 20 69.29 1.28 -13.18
N SER A 21 70.47 0.93 -13.68
CA SER A 21 71.52 0.22 -12.96
C SER A 21 72.18 1.20 -11.97
N ILE A 22 72.10 0.92 -10.67
CA ILE A 22 72.98 1.54 -9.66
C ILE A 22 73.84 0.43 -9.09
N THR A 23 75.14 0.48 -9.39
CA THR A 23 76.17 -0.28 -8.67
C THR A 23 76.79 0.64 -7.63
N ILE A 24 76.80 0.23 -6.36
CA ILE A 24 77.85 0.56 -5.37
C ILE A 24 77.92 -0.63 -4.40
N ALA A 25 79.15 -1.08 -4.15
CA ALA A 25 79.50 -2.25 -3.37
C ALA A 25 79.69 -1.95 -1.87
N CYS A 26 79.30 -2.95 -1.08
CA CYS A 26 79.72 -3.41 0.26
C CYS A 26 80.36 -2.47 1.29
N SER A 27 79.78 -2.47 2.50
CA SER A 27 80.53 -2.40 3.76
C SER A 27 79.73 -3.02 4.93
N SER A 28 80.19 -4.19 5.36
CA SER A 28 80.18 -4.80 6.70
C SER A 28 79.06 -4.53 7.74
N SER A 29 78.62 -5.67 8.32
CA SER A 29 78.26 -5.90 9.74
C SER A 29 77.01 -5.22 10.30
N ASP A 30 75.89 -5.93 10.27
CA ASP A 30 75.33 -6.62 11.46
C ASP A 30 74.15 -7.49 10.99
N ASP A 31 74.32 -8.82 11.07
CA ASP A 31 73.25 -9.78 10.84
C ASP A 31 72.37 -9.82 12.09
N SER A 32 71.46 -8.87 12.18
CA SER A 32 70.27 -8.99 12.98
C SER A 32 69.10 -8.93 12.02
N THR A 33 68.74 -10.11 11.48
CA THR A 33 67.43 -10.30 10.87
C THR A 33 66.38 -9.99 11.93
N VAL A 34 65.92 -8.74 11.97
CA VAL A 34 64.65 -8.42 12.62
C VAL A 34 63.61 -9.13 11.78
N SER A 35 63.21 -10.32 12.21
CA SER A 35 62.02 -10.99 11.72
C SER A 35 60.87 -10.03 11.98
N ILE A 36 60.43 -9.31 10.95
CA ILE A 36 59.13 -8.65 11.00
C ILE A 36 58.15 -9.81 11.24
N PRO A 37 57.44 -9.86 12.37
CA PRO A 37 56.44 -10.90 12.56
C PRO A 37 55.50 -10.82 11.38
N GLU A 38 55.31 -11.94 10.70
CA GLU A 38 54.27 -12.07 9.68
C GLU A 38 52.98 -11.55 10.32
N PRO A 39 52.24 -10.62 9.68
CA PRO A 39 51.00 -10.13 10.25
C PRO A 39 50.15 -11.34 10.59
N GLU A 40 49.65 -11.41 11.82
CA GLU A 40 48.77 -12.51 12.20
C GLU A 40 47.64 -12.62 11.18
N PRO A 41 47.30 -13.83 10.72
CA PRO A 41 46.20 -14.00 9.78
C PRO A 41 44.96 -13.34 10.38
N ILE A 42 44.33 -12.46 9.62
CA ILE A 42 43.04 -11.89 9.99
C ILE A 42 42.12 -13.08 10.29
N PRO A 43 41.46 -13.14 11.45
CA PRO A 43 40.58 -14.25 11.78
C PRO A 43 39.55 -14.41 10.66
N GLU A 44 39.49 -15.60 10.06
CA GLU A 44 38.47 -15.92 9.07
C GLU A 44 37.10 -15.77 9.74
N ILE A 45 36.23 -14.95 9.15
CA ILE A 45 34.85 -14.86 9.59
C ILE A 45 34.16 -16.14 9.11
N VAL A 46 34.00 -17.11 10.01
CA VAL A 46 33.35 -18.39 9.70
C VAL A 46 31.85 -18.26 9.89
N LEU A 47 31.12 -18.21 8.78
CA LEU A 47 29.66 -18.30 8.76
C LEU A 47 29.14 -19.48 9.60
N ASP A 48 28.17 -19.22 10.47
CA ASP A 48 27.50 -20.25 11.29
C ASP A 48 25.98 -20.18 11.11
N PRO A 49 25.41 -21.09 10.31
CA PRO A 49 23.96 -21.19 10.08
C PRO A 49 23.15 -21.48 11.35
N THR A 50 23.80 -21.99 12.40
CA THR A 50 23.15 -22.40 13.65
C THR A 50 23.25 -21.35 14.75
N ASN A 51 23.99 -20.26 14.50
CA ASN A 51 24.12 -19.16 15.43
C ASN A 51 22.76 -18.45 15.62
N SER A 52 22.45 -18.02 16.84
CA SER A 52 21.20 -17.32 17.14
C SER A 52 21.04 -15.97 16.44
N ASN A 53 22.13 -15.40 15.92
CA ASN A 53 22.11 -14.17 15.14
C ASN A 53 22.06 -14.43 13.62
N THR A 54 22.06 -15.70 13.20
CA THR A 54 21.65 -16.09 11.85
C THR A 54 20.14 -16.27 11.85
N ILE A 55 19.41 -15.26 11.40
CA ILE A 55 17.95 -15.16 11.56
C ILE A 55 17.25 -15.09 10.20
N ILE A 56 16.03 -15.61 10.17
CA ILE A 56 15.05 -15.43 9.09
C ILE A 56 13.92 -14.60 9.68
N GLU A 57 13.64 -13.45 9.10
CA GLU A 57 12.54 -12.59 9.50
C GLU A 57 11.62 -12.33 8.31
N ALA A 58 10.33 -12.11 8.57
CA ALA A 58 9.36 -11.74 7.56
C ALA A 58 8.56 -10.51 8.01
N THR A 59 8.16 -9.67 7.05
CA THR A 59 7.23 -8.58 7.35
C THR A 59 5.82 -9.13 7.55
N SER A 60 4.96 -8.38 8.24
CA SER A 60 3.53 -8.65 8.23
C SER A 60 3.03 -8.71 6.78
N PRO A 61 2.20 -9.71 6.41
CA PRO A 61 1.67 -9.81 5.06
C PRO A 61 0.82 -8.60 4.69
N VAL A 62 0.99 -8.14 3.46
CA VAL A 62 0.26 -7.01 2.88
C VAL A 62 -0.60 -7.55 1.75
N GLU A 63 -1.90 -7.28 1.82
CA GLU A 63 -2.85 -7.67 0.80
C GLU A 63 -2.66 -6.84 -0.47
N GLY A 64 -2.52 -7.51 -1.62
CA GLY A 64 -2.63 -6.92 -2.95
C GLY A 64 -3.94 -7.33 -3.64
N ASN A 65 -4.10 -6.95 -4.91
CA ASN A 65 -5.36 -7.21 -5.65
C ASN A 65 -5.67 -8.70 -5.85
N THR A 66 -4.64 -9.54 -6.01
CA THR A 66 -4.79 -10.97 -6.33
C THR A 66 -4.03 -11.90 -5.40
N THR A 67 -3.07 -11.37 -4.65
CA THR A 67 -2.24 -12.14 -3.71
C THR A 67 -1.90 -11.29 -2.51
N VAL A 68 -1.74 -11.93 -1.36
CA VAL A 68 -1.12 -11.35 -0.17
C VAL A 68 0.38 -11.63 -0.23
N THR A 69 1.21 -10.64 0.09
CA THR A 69 2.68 -10.73 -0.01
C THR A 69 3.38 -10.37 1.28
N SER A 70 4.49 -11.04 1.59
CA SER A 70 5.40 -10.67 2.67
C SER A 70 6.84 -10.62 2.14
N SER A 71 7.68 -9.77 2.74
CA SER A 71 9.12 -9.70 2.46
C SER A 71 9.89 -10.50 3.50
N ILE A 72 10.72 -11.43 3.06
CA ILE A 72 11.61 -12.23 3.88
C ILE A 72 13.01 -11.64 3.82
N THR A 73 13.66 -11.52 4.98
CA THR A 73 15.08 -11.18 5.11
C THR A 73 15.81 -12.27 5.89
N VAL A 74 16.95 -12.72 5.37
CA VAL A 74 17.89 -13.59 6.08
C VAL A 74 19.11 -12.75 6.44
N GLN A 75 19.43 -12.65 7.73
CA GLN A 75 20.67 -12.04 8.22
C GLN A 75 21.61 -13.16 8.65
N LEU A 76 22.84 -13.18 8.13
CA LEU A 76 23.84 -14.18 8.50
C LEU A 76 24.75 -13.69 9.63
N ALA A 77 25.20 -14.62 10.49
CA ALA A 77 26.21 -14.38 11.52
C ALA A 77 27.28 -15.47 11.53
N ASN A 78 28.43 -15.15 12.13
CA ASN A 78 29.49 -16.11 12.39
C ASN A 78 29.27 -16.86 13.72
N SER A 79 30.16 -17.81 14.03
CA SER A 79 30.06 -18.62 15.27
C SER A 79 30.07 -17.81 16.57
N ASP A 80 30.67 -16.62 16.55
CA ASP A 80 30.74 -15.71 17.71
C ASP A 80 29.53 -14.76 17.78
N GLY A 81 28.59 -14.87 16.83
CA GLY A 81 27.40 -14.03 16.72
C GLY A 81 27.64 -12.66 16.08
N THR A 82 28.83 -12.41 15.52
CA THR A 82 29.08 -11.19 14.73
C THR A 82 28.40 -11.32 13.38
N LEU A 83 27.66 -10.28 12.98
CA LEU A 83 26.97 -10.24 11.70
C LEU A 83 27.96 -10.28 10.53
N ILE A 84 27.64 -11.07 9.52
CA ILE A 84 28.34 -11.03 8.23
C ILE A 84 28.02 -9.70 7.56
N THR A 85 29.02 -9.07 6.94
CA THR A 85 28.90 -7.77 6.25
C THR A 85 29.26 -7.85 4.77
N SER A 86 29.38 -9.06 4.23
CA SER A 86 29.68 -9.35 2.83
C SER A 86 28.69 -10.37 2.26
N GLY A 87 28.32 -10.21 1.00
CA GLY A 87 27.55 -11.21 0.26
C GLY A 87 28.39 -12.32 -0.35
N GLY A 88 27.75 -13.17 -1.15
CA GLY A 88 28.34 -14.21 -1.97
C GLY A 88 27.98 -15.65 -1.58
N ASP A 89 27.29 -15.84 -0.46
CA ASP A 89 26.81 -17.17 -0.05
C ASP A 89 25.54 -17.56 -0.80
N VAL A 90 25.33 -18.86 -0.95
CA VAL A 90 24.12 -19.39 -1.60
C VAL A 90 23.05 -19.66 -0.56
N VAL A 91 22.09 -18.74 -0.44
CA VAL A 91 20.90 -18.91 0.40
C VAL A 91 19.73 -19.48 -0.41
N ILE A 92 19.11 -20.54 0.11
CA ILE A 92 17.90 -21.16 -0.45
C ILE A 92 16.85 -21.18 0.65
N LEU A 93 15.66 -20.63 0.35
CA LEU A 93 14.51 -20.66 1.24
C LEU A 93 13.51 -21.73 0.81
N ASN A 94 12.82 -22.29 1.78
CA ASN A 94 11.73 -23.25 1.61
C ASN A 94 10.55 -22.83 2.48
N THR A 95 9.35 -23.19 2.06
CA THR A 95 8.12 -22.97 2.82
C THR A 95 7.34 -24.26 2.96
N THR A 96 6.61 -24.39 4.05
CA THR A 96 5.47 -25.31 4.10
C THR A 96 4.28 -24.72 3.33
N GLY A 97 3.25 -25.53 3.07
CA GLY A 97 2.02 -25.04 2.43
C GLY A 97 2.17 -24.76 0.94
N THR A 98 1.36 -23.84 0.43
CA THR A 98 1.24 -23.54 -1.00
C THR A 98 1.81 -22.20 -1.43
N ALA A 99 2.19 -21.34 -0.48
CA ALA A 99 2.82 -20.05 -0.74
C ALA A 99 4.06 -20.16 -1.64
N ILE A 100 4.29 -19.14 -2.46
CA ILE A 100 5.33 -19.13 -3.50
C ILE A 100 6.41 -18.12 -3.10
N ILE A 101 7.64 -18.60 -2.91
CA ILE A 101 8.82 -17.75 -2.67
C ILE A 101 9.43 -17.33 -4.01
N SER A 102 9.80 -16.06 -4.14
CA SER A 102 10.57 -15.53 -5.26
C SER A 102 12.01 -16.05 -5.26
N SER A 103 12.80 -15.64 -6.25
CA SER A 103 14.26 -15.80 -6.17
C SER A 103 14.82 -15.03 -4.98
N VAL A 104 15.80 -15.61 -4.30
CA VAL A 104 16.58 -14.94 -3.26
C VAL A 104 17.58 -13.98 -3.91
N THR A 105 17.66 -12.77 -3.38
CA THR A 105 18.59 -11.70 -3.79
C THR A 105 19.63 -11.51 -2.69
N ASP A 106 20.90 -11.58 -3.05
CA ASP A 106 22.01 -11.19 -2.17
C ASP A 106 22.15 -9.66 -2.19
N ASN A 107 22.07 -9.03 -1.00
CA ASN A 107 22.17 -7.58 -0.86
C ASN A 107 23.63 -7.10 -0.73
N GLY A 108 24.60 -8.01 -0.64
CA GLY A 108 26.03 -7.73 -0.61
C GLY A 108 26.56 -7.32 0.77
N ASP A 109 25.71 -7.28 1.79
CA ASP A 109 26.01 -6.81 3.15
C ASP A 109 25.80 -7.90 4.21
N GLY A 110 25.75 -9.17 3.80
CA GLY A 110 25.46 -10.31 4.67
C GLY A 110 23.97 -10.55 4.91
N THR A 111 23.09 -9.75 4.27
CA THR A 111 21.65 -9.99 4.22
C THR A 111 21.19 -10.50 2.85
N TYR A 112 20.12 -11.28 2.86
CA TYR A 112 19.49 -11.83 1.66
C TYR A 112 18.00 -11.58 1.72
N SER A 113 17.39 -11.19 0.60
CA SER A 113 15.99 -10.84 0.53
C SER A 113 15.22 -11.71 -0.46
N ALA A 114 13.97 -12.02 -0.14
CA ALA A 114 13.01 -12.63 -1.06
C ALA A 114 11.60 -12.12 -0.74
N SER A 115 10.68 -12.23 -1.69
CA SER A 115 9.26 -12.06 -1.43
C SER A 115 8.58 -13.42 -1.40
N ILE A 116 7.51 -13.54 -0.63
CA ILE A 116 6.63 -14.71 -0.63
C ILE A 116 5.19 -14.26 -0.81
N SER A 117 4.39 -15.03 -1.57
CA SER A 117 2.99 -14.73 -1.81
C SER A 117 2.06 -15.93 -1.63
N SER A 118 0.84 -15.67 -1.19
CA SER A 118 -0.28 -16.62 -1.18
C SER A 118 -1.59 -15.90 -1.52
N ASP A 119 -2.55 -16.62 -2.09
CA ASP A 119 -3.91 -16.11 -2.38
C ASP A 119 -4.97 -16.68 -1.44
N ILE A 120 -4.59 -17.61 -0.56
CA ILE A 120 -5.48 -18.27 0.40
C ILE A 120 -5.06 -17.97 1.85
N GLU A 121 -6.00 -18.25 2.76
CA GLU A 121 -5.70 -18.28 4.18
C GLU A 121 -4.86 -19.54 4.51
N GLU A 122 -3.64 -19.35 4.99
CA GLU A 122 -2.77 -20.44 5.45
C GLU A 122 -1.70 -19.94 6.43
N SER A 123 -1.32 -20.80 7.39
CA SER A 123 -0.16 -20.58 8.27
C SER A 123 1.00 -21.44 7.79
N ILE A 124 2.13 -20.81 7.50
CA ILE A 124 3.31 -21.46 6.90
C ILE A 124 4.57 -21.18 7.71
N THR A 125 5.53 -22.10 7.64
CA THR A 125 6.86 -21.95 8.22
C THR A 125 7.91 -21.82 7.12
N ILE A 126 8.66 -20.72 7.16
CA ILE A 126 9.87 -20.51 6.36
C ILE A 126 11.05 -21.17 7.04
N SER A 127 11.81 -21.90 6.24
CA SER A 127 13.11 -22.46 6.61
C SER A 127 14.11 -22.17 5.50
N GLY A 128 15.41 -22.34 5.77
CA GLY A 128 16.42 -22.08 4.77
C GLY A 128 17.69 -22.89 4.93
N THR A 129 18.52 -22.85 3.89
CA THR A 129 19.90 -23.30 3.94
C THR A 129 20.83 -22.21 3.43
N VAL A 130 22.03 -22.13 3.97
CA VAL A 130 23.13 -21.34 3.41
C VAL A 130 24.31 -22.25 3.09
N ASN A 131 24.81 -22.18 1.85
CA ASN A 131 25.85 -23.06 1.32
C ASN A 131 25.55 -24.57 1.51
N GLY A 132 24.25 -24.93 1.53
CA GLY A 132 23.77 -26.31 1.73
C GLY A 132 23.62 -26.75 3.18
N PHE A 133 23.98 -25.91 4.16
CA PHE A 133 23.76 -26.17 5.58
C PHE A 133 22.46 -25.52 6.05
N ALA A 134 21.67 -26.24 6.85
CA ALA A 134 20.41 -25.73 7.38
C ALA A 134 20.63 -24.55 8.34
N ILE A 135 19.86 -23.50 8.17
CA ILE A 135 19.71 -22.44 9.16
C ILE A 135 18.80 -22.98 10.27
N THR A 136 19.21 -22.84 11.53
CA THR A 136 18.40 -23.35 12.67
C THR A 136 17.14 -22.52 12.88
N ASP A 137 17.22 -21.23 12.60
CA ASP A 137 16.10 -20.30 12.72
C ASP A 137 15.05 -20.52 11.63
N THR A 138 13.79 -20.27 11.99
CA THR A 138 12.62 -20.42 11.13
C THR A 138 11.62 -19.34 11.45
N GLU A 139 10.87 -18.88 10.44
CA GLU A 139 9.87 -17.84 10.61
C GLU A 139 8.47 -18.36 10.29
N ILE A 140 7.46 -17.94 11.07
CA ILE A 140 6.06 -18.28 10.78
C ILE A 140 5.39 -17.07 10.13
N ILE A 141 4.65 -17.31 9.06
CA ILE A 141 3.82 -16.30 8.41
C ILE A 141 2.39 -16.81 8.38
N ASP A 142 1.46 -15.99 8.89
CA ASP A 142 0.03 -16.24 8.82
C ASP A 142 -0.57 -15.39 7.69
N PHE A 143 -0.91 -16.02 6.58
CA PHE A 143 -1.65 -15.39 5.49
C PHE A 143 -3.15 -15.47 5.77
N GLU A 144 -3.85 -14.34 5.68
CA GLU A 144 -5.31 -14.27 5.80
C GLU A 144 -6.03 -14.51 4.47
N GLY A 145 -5.28 -14.73 3.37
CA GLY A 145 -5.85 -14.79 2.01
C GLY A 145 -6.44 -13.46 1.53
N ILE A 146 -7.05 -13.49 0.34
CA ILE A 146 -7.73 -12.30 -0.20
C ILE A 146 -9.09 -12.11 0.48
N GLN A 147 -9.23 -10.98 1.16
CA GLN A 147 -10.44 -10.59 1.86
C GLN A 147 -11.47 -10.01 0.88
N PRO A 148 -12.78 -10.30 1.07
CA PRO A 148 -13.82 -9.66 0.29
C PRO A 148 -13.81 -8.14 0.50
N ASN A 149 -14.23 -7.39 -0.51
CA ASN A 149 -14.36 -5.93 -0.46
C ASN A 149 -15.67 -5.48 -1.11
N PRO A 150 -16.64 -4.94 -0.35
CA PRO A 150 -16.64 -4.82 1.12
C PRO A 150 -16.60 -6.19 1.83
N ALA A 151 -16.24 -6.21 3.11
CA ALA A 151 -16.21 -7.46 3.89
C ALA A 151 -17.62 -8.03 4.13
N GLN A 152 -18.61 -7.15 4.30
CA GLN A 152 -20.03 -7.46 4.28
C GLN A 152 -20.74 -6.38 3.49
N GLU A 153 -21.76 -6.75 2.71
CA GLU A 153 -22.60 -5.82 1.99
C GLU A 153 -24.02 -6.38 1.88
N VAL A 154 -25.03 -5.54 2.19
CA VAL A 154 -26.42 -5.86 1.91
C VAL A 154 -26.69 -5.81 0.41
N GLY A 155 -27.68 -6.54 -0.08
CA GLY A 155 -27.99 -6.56 -1.50
C GLY A 155 -28.26 -5.16 -2.07
N GLN A 156 -27.50 -4.76 -3.09
CA GLN A 156 -27.75 -3.53 -3.80
C GLN A 156 -29.10 -3.59 -4.52
N SER A 157 -29.78 -2.44 -4.55
CA SER A 157 -30.93 -2.25 -5.42
C SER A 157 -30.49 -2.25 -6.88
N THR A 158 -31.39 -2.63 -7.77
CA THR A 158 -31.11 -2.67 -9.22
C THR A 158 -31.83 -1.56 -9.97
N GLU A 159 -32.85 -0.95 -9.37
CA GLU A 159 -33.66 0.11 -9.96
C GLU A 159 -34.17 1.05 -8.85
N PRO A 160 -34.35 2.36 -9.12
CA PRO A 160 -34.81 3.31 -8.11
C PRO A 160 -36.30 3.16 -7.78
N LEU A 161 -36.67 3.33 -6.50
CA LEU A 161 -38.05 3.32 -5.99
C LEU A 161 -38.87 4.60 -6.30
N GLY A 162 -38.55 5.29 -7.38
CA GLY A 162 -39.24 6.51 -7.80
C GLY A 162 -38.35 7.50 -8.56
N PRO A 163 -38.86 8.73 -8.81
CA PRO A 163 -38.03 9.79 -9.34
C PRO A 163 -36.95 10.20 -8.33
N SER A 164 -35.89 10.82 -8.83
CA SER A 164 -34.90 11.50 -7.98
C SER A 164 -35.55 12.73 -7.35
N ILE A 165 -35.48 12.84 -6.03
CA ILE A 165 -36.05 13.95 -5.25
C ILE A 165 -34.98 14.84 -4.64
N LEU A 166 -33.75 14.34 -4.52
CA LEU A 166 -32.61 15.11 -4.02
C LEU A 166 -31.29 14.57 -4.57
N ARG A 167 -30.38 15.48 -4.87
CA ARG A 167 -28.99 15.23 -5.24
C ARG A 167 -28.10 16.20 -4.48
N ILE A 168 -27.09 15.69 -3.79
CA ILE A 168 -26.15 16.47 -2.98
C ILE A 168 -24.74 16.23 -3.51
N ASN A 169 -24.03 17.31 -3.87
CA ASN A 169 -22.60 17.26 -4.17
C ASN A 169 -21.82 17.38 -2.86
N SER A 170 -21.41 16.25 -2.29
CA SER A 170 -20.77 16.22 -0.97
C SER A 170 -19.40 16.92 -1.00
N GLY A 171 -19.16 17.81 -0.04
CA GLY A 171 -17.98 18.69 0.00
C GLY A 171 -17.98 19.81 -1.03
N GLY A 172 -18.93 19.84 -1.96
CA GLY A 172 -18.88 20.70 -3.14
C GLY A 172 -19.99 21.75 -3.22
N PRO A 173 -19.85 22.70 -4.15
CA PRO A 173 -20.92 23.63 -4.52
C PRO A 173 -21.99 22.93 -5.35
N GLU A 174 -23.07 23.65 -5.66
CA GLU A 174 -24.06 23.20 -6.65
C GLU A 174 -23.40 23.01 -8.03
N ILE A 175 -23.70 21.90 -8.69
CA ILE A 175 -23.23 21.56 -10.03
C ILE A 175 -24.42 21.18 -10.91
N ALA A 176 -24.44 21.65 -12.15
CA ALA A 176 -25.45 21.33 -13.15
C ALA A 176 -24.83 20.63 -14.36
N TYR A 177 -25.38 19.48 -14.73
CA TYR A 177 -25.09 18.72 -15.96
C TYR A 177 -26.35 18.60 -16.80
N GLY A 178 -26.54 19.55 -17.71
CA GLY A 178 -27.81 19.67 -18.43
C GLY A 178 -28.96 19.91 -17.46
N ASP A 179 -29.91 18.98 -17.41
CA ASP A 179 -31.08 19.03 -16.52
C ASP A 179 -30.85 18.35 -15.15
N ILE A 180 -29.68 17.73 -14.94
CA ILE A 180 -29.31 17.10 -13.67
C ILE A 180 -28.61 18.15 -12.81
N ILE A 181 -29.19 18.47 -11.65
CA ILE A 181 -28.63 19.41 -10.69
C ILE A 181 -28.31 18.68 -9.40
N PHE A 182 -27.05 18.68 -9.00
CA PHE A 182 -26.61 18.34 -7.64
C PHE A 182 -26.53 19.63 -6.84
N GLN A 183 -27.31 19.72 -5.76
CA GLN A 183 -27.28 20.87 -4.86
C GLN A 183 -25.95 20.91 -4.10
N ALA A 184 -25.57 22.10 -3.62
CA ALA A 184 -24.43 22.23 -2.72
C ALA A 184 -24.59 21.35 -1.48
N ASP A 185 -23.46 20.97 -0.89
CA ASP A 185 -23.47 20.10 0.27
C ASP A 185 -24.28 20.66 1.45
N GLN A 186 -25.08 19.80 2.08
CA GLN A 186 -26.02 20.13 3.13
C GLN A 186 -26.37 18.89 3.94
N TYR A 187 -26.99 19.08 5.11
CA TYR A 187 -27.45 18.00 5.99
C TYR A 187 -26.34 17.11 6.60
N PHE A 188 -25.08 17.52 6.53
CA PHE A 188 -23.97 16.81 7.19
C PHE A 188 -23.87 17.17 8.67
N GLY A 189 -23.43 16.20 9.49
CA GLY A 189 -23.15 16.37 10.91
C GLY A 189 -21.78 16.99 11.21
N ASP A 190 -21.52 17.17 12.49
CA ASP A 190 -20.23 17.65 13.01
C ASP A 190 -19.07 16.69 12.66
N TYR A 191 -17.83 17.11 12.95
CA TYR A 191 -16.60 16.34 12.72
C TYR A 191 -16.31 16.00 11.26
N SER A 192 -16.84 16.81 10.34
CA SER A 192 -16.64 16.64 8.90
C SER A 192 -16.16 17.94 8.23
N GLU A 193 -15.43 17.81 7.13
CA GLU A 193 -14.95 18.91 6.33
C GLU A 193 -15.09 18.62 4.83
N ALA A 194 -15.09 19.69 4.04
CA ALA A 194 -15.06 19.59 2.59
C ALA A 194 -13.62 19.37 2.16
N TYR A 195 -13.40 18.42 1.25
CA TYR A 195 -12.08 18.15 0.71
C TYR A 195 -12.11 18.11 -0.82
N THR A 196 -10.98 18.51 -1.40
CA THR A 196 -10.66 18.34 -2.82
C THR A 196 -9.15 18.14 -2.93
N ASN A 197 -8.73 17.27 -3.86
CA ASN A 197 -7.31 17.08 -4.15
C ASN A 197 -6.91 17.93 -5.38
N PRO A 198 -6.02 18.94 -5.23
CA PRO A 198 -5.63 19.80 -6.35
C PRO A 198 -4.83 19.10 -7.45
N PHE A 199 -4.37 17.87 -7.23
CA PHE A 199 -3.61 17.09 -8.21
C PHE A 199 -4.48 16.13 -9.04
N VAL A 200 -5.76 15.98 -8.69
CA VAL A 200 -6.72 15.15 -9.43
C VAL A 200 -7.64 16.08 -10.21
N THR A 201 -7.67 15.92 -11.53
CA THR A 201 -8.51 16.76 -12.42
C THR A 201 -9.47 15.96 -13.30
N GLU A 202 -9.32 14.64 -13.33
CA GLU A 202 -10.13 13.71 -14.13
C GLU A 202 -10.43 12.48 -13.28
N ILE A 203 -11.60 11.89 -13.50
CA ILE A 203 -12.13 10.72 -12.81
C ILE A 203 -12.55 9.70 -13.88
N SER A 204 -11.89 8.55 -13.88
CA SER A 204 -12.18 7.47 -14.81
C SER A 204 -13.58 6.88 -14.55
N GLY A 205 -14.28 6.48 -15.61
CA GLY A 205 -15.57 5.77 -15.49
C GLY A 205 -16.80 6.68 -15.33
N THR A 206 -16.65 7.99 -15.51
CA THR A 206 -17.75 8.96 -15.49
C THR A 206 -17.50 10.07 -16.51
N ASP A 207 -18.58 10.74 -16.94
CA ASP A 207 -18.53 12.01 -17.69
C ASP A 207 -18.88 13.22 -16.79
N MET A 208 -19.20 12.96 -15.51
CA MET A 208 -19.54 13.96 -14.50
C MET A 208 -18.41 14.06 -13.47
N ASP A 209 -17.21 14.43 -13.88
CA ASP A 209 -16.03 14.46 -13.00
C ASP A 209 -16.23 15.35 -11.77
N GLU A 210 -16.85 16.51 -11.93
CA GLU A 210 -16.91 17.54 -10.89
C GLU A 210 -17.70 17.12 -9.62
N ILE A 211 -18.57 16.10 -9.67
CA ILE A 211 -19.21 15.54 -8.45
C ILE A 211 -18.33 14.54 -7.69
N TYR A 212 -17.23 14.09 -8.31
CA TYR A 212 -16.28 13.15 -7.73
C TYR A 212 -14.97 13.84 -7.30
N LEU A 213 -14.73 15.07 -7.77
CA LEU A 213 -13.57 15.90 -7.40
C LEU A 213 -13.73 16.65 -6.07
N THR A 214 -14.92 16.63 -5.49
CA THR A 214 -15.21 17.10 -4.13
C THR A 214 -15.73 15.96 -3.27
N GLU A 215 -15.42 16.01 -1.98
CA GLU A 215 -15.92 15.04 -1.02
C GLU A 215 -16.21 15.66 0.34
N ARG A 216 -17.20 15.08 1.02
CA ARG A 216 -17.32 15.23 2.47
C ARG A 216 -16.55 14.08 3.11
N VAL A 217 -15.75 14.43 4.10
CA VAL A 217 -14.83 13.51 4.76
C VAL A 217 -14.74 13.90 6.24
N THR A 218 -14.43 12.96 7.14
CA THR A 218 -14.12 13.29 8.54
C THR A 218 -13.02 14.35 8.62
N GLU A 219 -13.03 15.26 9.58
CA GLU A 219 -11.98 16.27 9.77
C GLU A 219 -10.58 15.66 10.03
N ASP A 220 -9.51 16.33 9.55
CA ASP A 220 -8.12 15.82 9.68
C ASP A 220 -7.65 15.71 11.14
N SER A 221 -8.22 16.51 12.06
CA SER A 221 -7.87 16.49 13.49
C SER A 221 -8.23 15.19 14.21
N ASN A 222 -9.21 14.46 13.68
CA ASN A 222 -9.69 13.21 14.27
C ASN A 222 -10.01 12.22 13.16
N ALA A 223 -8.98 11.80 12.42
CA ALA A 223 -9.12 11.10 11.14
C ALA A 223 -10.06 9.88 11.14
N THR A 224 -10.27 9.19 12.26
CA THR A 224 -11.14 8.02 12.35
C THR A 224 -12.50 8.28 13.02
N SER A 225 -12.79 9.52 13.41
CA SER A 225 -14.09 9.87 13.97
C SER A 225 -15.19 9.69 12.93
N PRO A 226 -16.39 9.25 13.33
CA PRO A 226 -17.50 9.14 12.40
C PRO A 226 -18.02 10.52 12.00
N PHE A 227 -18.62 10.59 10.82
CA PHE A 227 -19.49 11.70 10.44
C PHE A 227 -20.79 11.14 9.85
N SER A 228 -21.81 12.00 9.76
CA SER A 228 -23.13 11.58 9.31
C SER A 228 -23.78 12.57 8.34
N TYR A 229 -24.84 12.09 7.67
CA TYR A 229 -25.87 12.91 7.06
C TYR A 229 -27.22 12.63 7.74
N ALA A 230 -28.01 13.67 7.97
CA ALA A 230 -29.34 13.62 8.56
C ALA A 230 -30.30 14.42 7.64
N ILE A 231 -30.89 13.72 6.67
CA ILE A 231 -31.59 14.33 5.54
C ILE A 231 -33.09 14.31 5.82
N PRO A 232 -33.77 15.46 5.98
CA PRO A 232 -35.19 15.48 6.31
C PRO A 232 -36.01 14.99 5.11
N VAL A 233 -36.68 13.85 5.27
CA VAL A 233 -37.53 13.22 4.25
C VAL A 233 -38.83 12.73 4.87
N SER A 234 -39.95 12.81 4.16
CA SER A 234 -41.19 12.20 4.66
C SER A 234 -41.03 10.69 4.91
N ASN A 235 -41.72 10.11 5.88
CA ASN A 235 -41.69 8.65 6.08
C ASN A 235 -42.05 7.88 4.81
N GLY A 236 -41.31 6.81 4.53
CA GLY A 236 -41.51 5.98 3.35
C GLY A 236 -40.26 5.21 2.94
N SER A 237 -40.37 4.47 1.83
CA SER A 237 -39.26 3.73 1.25
C SER A 237 -38.55 4.56 0.17
N TYR A 238 -37.23 4.53 0.19
CA TYR A 238 -36.35 5.26 -0.72
C TYR A 238 -35.28 4.35 -1.29
N THR A 239 -34.79 4.69 -2.47
CA THR A 239 -33.48 4.18 -2.92
C THR A 239 -32.45 5.27 -2.72
N VAL A 240 -31.38 4.96 -2.00
CA VAL A 240 -30.26 5.88 -1.74
C VAL A 240 -29.08 5.43 -2.58
N LYS A 241 -28.61 6.29 -3.47
CA LYS A 241 -27.43 6.05 -4.31
C LYS A 241 -26.26 6.88 -3.80
N LEU A 242 -25.17 6.19 -3.46
CA LEU A 242 -23.92 6.73 -2.97
C LEU A 242 -22.88 6.77 -4.09
N TYR A 243 -22.10 7.85 -4.16
CA TYR A 243 -21.10 8.10 -5.20
C TYR A 243 -19.69 8.15 -4.59
N PHE A 244 -18.79 7.29 -5.06
CA PHE A 244 -17.44 7.15 -4.53
C PHE A 244 -16.36 7.37 -5.60
N ALA A 245 -15.26 7.98 -5.20
CA ALA A 245 -13.98 7.96 -5.89
C ALA A 245 -12.86 8.11 -4.85
N GLU A 246 -11.76 7.38 -4.99
CA GLU A 246 -10.58 7.59 -4.14
C GLU A 246 -9.68 8.66 -4.78
N ILE A 247 -9.71 9.88 -4.25
CA ILE A 247 -8.95 11.02 -4.80
C ILE A 247 -7.76 11.42 -3.93
N TYR A 248 -7.44 10.69 -2.86
CA TYR A 248 -6.30 10.96 -1.98
C TYR A 248 -5.22 9.90 -2.09
N TRP A 249 -5.59 8.63 -1.88
CA TRP A 249 -4.65 7.52 -1.86
C TRP A 249 -4.34 7.00 -3.26
N GLY A 250 -3.07 6.70 -3.52
CA GLY A 250 -2.58 6.25 -4.83
C GLY A 250 -2.51 7.32 -5.92
N VAL A 251 -2.64 8.59 -5.54
CA VAL A 251 -2.38 9.78 -6.37
C VAL A 251 -1.51 10.76 -5.59
N ASP A 252 -0.86 11.69 -6.30
CA ASP A 252 -0.20 12.83 -5.68
C ASP A 252 -1.21 13.57 -4.79
N ASN A 253 -0.81 13.88 -3.55
CA ASN A 253 -1.66 14.57 -2.58
C ASN A 253 -0.84 15.63 -1.83
N PRO A 254 -1.50 16.58 -1.14
CA PRO A 254 -0.80 17.69 -0.48
C PRO A 254 0.26 17.28 0.55
N LYS A 255 0.16 16.07 1.13
CA LYS A 255 1.14 15.54 2.10
C LYS A 255 2.22 14.67 1.44
N MET A 256 2.16 14.47 0.12
CA MET A 256 3.07 13.60 -0.65
C MET A 256 3.19 12.20 -0.06
N LEU A 257 2.09 11.69 0.50
CA LEU A 257 2.04 10.36 1.09
C LEU A 257 1.70 9.34 0.01
N GLU A 258 2.38 8.21 0.02
CA GLU A 258 1.97 7.05 -0.76
C GLU A 258 0.86 6.30 -0.02
N GLY A 259 0.08 5.52 -0.77
CA GLY A 259 -0.96 4.65 -0.21
C GLY A 259 -1.59 3.77 -1.28
N GLY A 260 -2.54 2.95 -0.87
CA GLY A 260 -3.23 1.97 -1.70
C GLY A 260 -4.23 1.15 -0.90
N ILE A 261 -4.28 -0.16 -1.14
CA ILE A 261 -5.13 -1.08 -0.39
C ILE A 261 -4.87 -0.93 1.12
N GLY A 262 -5.94 -0.85 1.90
CA GLY A 262 -5.95 -0.69 3.35
C GLY A 262 -5.67 0.73 3.84
N SER A 263 -5.30 1.67 2.96
CA SER A 263 -5.02 3.05 3.38
C SER A 263 -6.27 3.77 3.86
N ARG A 264 -7.44 3.48 3.27
CA ARG A 264 -8.74 3.96 3.72
C ARG A 264 -9.75 2.83 3.73
N VAL A 265 -10.31 2.57 4.90
CA VAL A 265 -11.27 1.48 5.12
C VAL A 265 -12.36 1.97 6.06
N PHE A 266 -13.62 1.86 5.63
CA PHE A 266 -14.74 2.34 6.42
C PHE A 266 -16.04 1.55 6.19
N ASN A 267 -16.97 1.76 7.12
CA ASN A 267 -18.30 1.18 7.14
C ASN A 267 -19.33 2.27 6.80
N ILE A 268 -20.48 1.86 6.27
CA ILE A 268 -21.66 2.72 6.16
C ILE A 268 -22.85 2.02 6.81
N SER A 269 -23.58 2.79 7.61
CA SER A 269 -24.90 2.42 8.10
C SER A 269 -25.95 3.42 7.61
N MET A 270 -27.16 2.96 7.30
CA MET A 270 -28.32 3.80 6.99
C MET A 270 -29.51 3.34 7.81
N GLU A 271 -30.24 4.27 8.45
CA GLU A 271 -31.38 3.92 9.32
C GLU A 271 -31.03 2.83 10.36
N GLU A 272 -29.86 2.95 10.99
CA GLU A 272 -29.28 1.96 11.94
C GLU A 272 -28.96 0.57 11.34
N ILE A 273 -29.14 0.37 10.03
CA ILE A 273 -28.78 -0.85 9.31
C ILE A 273 -27.37 -0.72 8.76
N GLN A 274 -26.49 -1.66 9.09
CA GLN A 274 -25.16 -1.77 8.51
C GLN A 274 -25.26 -2.18 7.03
N ILE A 275 -25.00 -1.24 6.12
CA ILE A 275 -25.13 -1.41 4.68
C ILE A 275 -23.91 -2.13 4.11
N PHE A 276 -22.71 -1.67 4.47
CA PHE A 276 -21.49 -2.42 4.22
C PHE A 276 -20.40 -2.14 5.26
N THR A 277 -19.45 -3.07 5.34
CA THR A 277 -18.31 -3.01 6.26
C THR A 277 -16.98 -3.15 5.56
N ALA A 278 -15.95 -2.56 6.16
CA ALA A 278 -14.58 -2.59 5.69
C ALA A 278 -14.43 -2.33 4.19
N TYR A 279 -15.17 -1.35 3.69
CA TYR A 279 -15.10 -0.95 2.29
C TYR A 279 -13.84 -0.14 2.05
N ASP A 280 -13.02 -0.63 1.13
CA ASP A 280 -11.84 0.03 0.62
C ASP A 280 -12.09 0.42 -0.85
N ILE A 281 -12.23 1.72 -1.09
CA ILE A 281 -12.50 2.26 -2.43
C ILE A 281 -11.31 1.99 -3.36
N PHE A 282 -10.09 2.08 -2.85
CA PHE A 282 -8.88 1.86 -3.65
C PHE A 282 -8.77 0.39 -4.07
N LYS A 283 -9.12 -0.55 -3.18
CA LYS A 283 -9.16 -1.98 -3.51
C LYS A 283 -10.23 -2.30 -4.56
N ASP A 284 -11.36 -1.59 -4.55
CA ASP A 284 -12.46 -1.78 -5.52
C ASP A 284 -12.09 -1.22 -6.91
N LEU A 285 -11.56 0.01 -6.96
CA LEU A 285 -11.49 0.79 -8.20
C LEU A 285 -10.09 1.29 -8.57
N GLY A 286 -9.14 1.25 -7.64
CA GLY A 286 -7.94 2.07 -7.67
C GLY A 286 -8.22 3.54 -7.38
N ALA A 287 -7.25 4.39 -7.69
CA ALA A 287 -7.40 5.84 -7.52
C ALA A 287 -8.11 6.51 -8.70
N ALA A 288 -8.76 7.64 -8.44
CA ALA A 288 -9.38 8.53 -9.42
C ALA A 288 -10.33 7.81 -10.39
N ALA A 289 -11.14 6.89 -9.87
CA ALA A 289 -12.16 6.17 -10.61
C ALA A 289 -13.51 6.23 -9.89
N ALA A 290 -14.58 6.43 -10.66
CA ALA A 290 -15.94 6.57 -10.16
C ALA A 290 -16.61 5.20 -9.94
N SER A 291 -17.34 5.08 -8.84
CA SER A 291 -18.31 4.01 -8.61
C SER A 291 -19.55 4.55 -7.93
N THR A 292 -20.63 3.78 -8.03
CA THR A 292 -21.88 4.05 -7.34
C THR A 292 -22.44 2.79 -6.73
N ARG A 293 -23.03 2.91 -5.55
CA ARG A 293 -23.74 1.83 -4.86
C ARG A 293 -25.13 2.31 -4.49
N MET A 294 -26.15 1.48 -4.65
CA MET A 294 -27.54 1.89 -4.40
C MET A 294 -28.28 0.89 -3.51
N TYR A 295 -29.03 1.37 -2.54
CA TYR A 295 -29.72 0.55 -1.54
C TYR A 295 -31.13 1.04 -1.28
N ASP A 296 -32.06 0.11 -1.06
CA ASP A 296 -33.42 0.44 -0.66
C ASP A 296 -33.50 0.51 0.88
N ILE A 297 -34.06 1.60 1.39
CA ILE A 297 -34.14 1.89 2.82
C ILE A 297 -35.54 2.40 3.19
N GLU A 298 -36.00 2.10 4.40
CA GLU A 298 -37.27 2.60 4.94
C GLU A 298 -36.99 3.65 6.01
N VAL A 299 -37.54 4.84 5.85
CA VAL A 299 -37.47 5.95 6.82
C VAL A 299 -38.79 6.03 7.57
N VAL A 300 -38.72 6.05 8.90
CA VAL A 300 -39.91 5.95 9.77
C VAL A 300 -40.08 7.12 10.74
N ASP A 301 -39.10 8.00 10.86
CA ASP A 301 -39.06 9.11 11.81
C ASP A 301 -39.00 10.50 11.16
N GLY A 302 -38.91 10.56 9.84
CA GLY A 302 -38.88 11.80 9.06
C GLY A 302 -37.47 12.26 8.68
N GLU A 303 -36.45 11.44 8.96
CA GLU A 303 -35.05 11.80 8.72
C GLU A 303 -34.26 10.59 8.24
N LEU A 304 -33.71 10.66 7.02
CA LEU A 304 -32.77 9.65 6.53
C LEU A 304 -31.40 9.90 7.14
N ASN A 305 -30.99 9.00 8.03
CA ASN A 305 -29.72 8.97 8.70
C ASN A 305 -28.73 8.07 7.96
N ILE A 306 -27.57 8.62 7.63
CA ILE A 306 -26.43 7.89 7.03
C ILE A 306 -25.22 8.14 7.91
N LEU A 307 -24.60 7.09 8.42
CA LEU A 307 -23.43 7.13 9.28
C LEU A 307 -22.23 6.50 8.58
N PHE A 308 -21.09 7.19 8.63
CA PHE A 308 -19.82 6.73 8.07
C PHE A 308 -18.82 6.53 9.21
N GLU A 309 -18.27 5.32 9.34
CA GLU A 309 -17.38 4.95 10.45
C GLU A 309 -16.09 4.33 9.92
N ALA A 310 -14.93 4.86 10.29
CA ALA A 310 -13.66 4.34 9.80
C ALA A 310 -13.02 3.28 10.70
N THR A 311 -12.33 2.34 10.06
CA THR A 311 -11.34 1.46 10.68
C THR A 311 -9.92 1.82 10.23
N ALA A 312 -9.75 2.51 9.10
CA ALA A 312 -8.49 3.08 8.64
C ALA A 312 -8.72 4.38 7.85
N ASP A 313 -7.99 5.44 8.20
CA ASP A 313 -8.11 6.79 7.65
C ASP A 313 -9.56 7.33 7.58
N ARG A 314 -9.77 8.47 6.93
CA ARG A 314 -11.01 9.24 6.99
C ARG A 314 -12.05 8.64 6.05
N PRO A 315 -13.25 8.28 6.53
CA PRO A 315 -14.33 7.86 5.65
C PRO A 315 -14.80 9.03 4.78
N LYS A 316 -15.36 8.74 3.61
CA LYS A 316 -15.69 9.78 2.62
C LYS A 316 -16.91 9.45 1.76
N ILE A 317 -17.51 10.49 1.20
CA ILE A 317 -18.53 10.39 0.15
C ILE A 317 -18.42 11.58 -0.81
N SER A 318 -18.62 11.33 -2.11
CA SER A 318 -18.51 12.37 -3.15
C SER A 318 -19.86 12.97 -3.51
N ALA A 319 -20.91 12.16 -3.55
CA ALA A 319 -22.27 12.63 -3.71
C ALA A 319 -23.31 11.63 -3.17
N ILE A 320 -24.51 12.13 -2.92
CA ILE A 320 -25.68 11.36 -2.47
C ILE A 320 -26.87 11.70 -3.37
N GLU A 321 -27.60 10.70 -3.83
CA GLU A 321 -28.86 10.87 -4.56
C GLU A 321 -29.95 10.02 -3.93
N ILE A 322 -31.14 10.61 -3.76
CA ILE A 322 -32.29 9.97 -3.14
C ILE A 322 -33.41 9.86 -4.17
N PHE A 323 -33.94 8.65 -4.33
CA PHE A 323 -35.09 8.35 -5.17
C PHE A 323 -36.28 7.92 -4.32
N GLY A 324 -37.46 8.40 -4.66
CA GLY A 324 -38.69 8.02 -3.97
C GLY A 324 -39.86 8.92 -4.36
N ASN A 325 -41.01 8.69 -3.71
CA ASN A 325 -42.22 9.50 -3.92
C ASN A 325 -42.50 10.47 -2.76
N GLY A 326 -41.57 10.58 -1.80
CA GLY A 326 -41.66 11.47 -0.66
C GLY A 326 -41.22 12.91 -0.95
N THR A 327 -41.06 13.70 0.11
CA THR A 327 -40.68 15.11 0.05
C THR A 327 -39.49 15.41 0.95
N ILE A 328 -38.66 16.40 0.58
CA ILE A 328 -37.55 16.93 1.39
C ILE A 328 -38.04 18.06 2.32
N GLY A 329 -37.56 18.10 3.56
CA GLY A 329 -37.77 19.22 4.49
C GLY A 329 -39.11 19.22 5.23
N SER A 330 -39.69 18.04 5.47
CA SER A 330 -40.91 17.83 6.26
C SER A 330 -40.69 17.96 7.76
#